data_AF-A0A7C6AEN0-F1
#
_entry.id   AF-A0A7C6AEN0-F1
#
_cell.length_a   1.000
_cell.length_b   1.000
_cell.length_c   1.000
_cell.angle_alpha   90.00
_cell.angle_beta   90.00
_cell.angle_gamma   90.00
#
_symmetry.space_group_name_H-M   'P 1'
#
loop_
_entity.id
_entity.type
_entity.pdbx_description
1 polymer ?
#
loop_
_entity_poly.entity_id
_entity_poly.type
_entity_poly.pdbx_seq_one_letter_code
_entity_poly.pdbx_strand_id
1 'polypeptide(L)'
;MLTWFLLAGREPEKIVDTFNQFYKNHQFPRGTALWKWKNSYWICSTEDYKHNMIHEFEEFRIIEFSSAPSPGDLEFLAGDNNALTV
;
A
#
# COMPACT_ATOMS: atom_id res chain seq x y z
N MET A 1 -7.82 -1.46 12.53
CA MET A 1 -8.12 -2.46 11.47
C MET A 1 -7.28 -2.11 10.26
N LEU A 2 -6.69 -3.10 9.60
CA LEU A 2 -5.93 -2.90 8.37
C LEU A 2 -6.85 -3.05 7.15
N THR A 3 -6.75 -2.12 6.22
CA THR A 3 -7.39 -2.16 4.90
C THR A 3 -6.34 -2.51 3.85
N TRP A 4 -6.72 -3.31 2.85
CA TRP A 4 -5.83 -3.70 1.76
C TRP A 4 -6.28 -3.10 0.43
N PHE A 5 -5.32 -2.63 -0.35
CA PHE A 5 -5.53 -2.02 -1.66
C PHE A 5 -4.68 -2.73 -2.71
N LEU A 6 -5.30 -3.25 -3.75
CA LEU A 6 -4.62 -3.71 -4.95
C LEU A 6 -4.52 -2.55 -5.94
N LEU A 7 -3.32 -2.30 -6.45
CA LEU A 7 -3.04 -1.32 -7.49
C LEU A 7 -3.00 -2.02 -8.85
N ALA A 8 -3.93 -1.68 -9.75
CA ALA A 8 -4.03 -2.29 -11.08
C ALA A 8 -3.34 -1.49 -12.20
N GLY A 9 -2.59 -0.43 -11.86
CA GLY A 9 -1.82 0.35 -12.82
C GLY A 9 -0.55 -0.36 -13.31
N ARG A 10 -0.08 -0.01 -14.52
CA ARG A 10 0.99 -0.73 -15.24
C ARG A 10 2.40 -0.19 -15.02
N GLU A 11 2.60 0.78 -14.14
CA GLU A 11 3.85 1.53 -14.01
C GLU A 11 4.51 1.33 -12.63
N PRO A 12 5.26 0.22 -12.44
CA PRO A 12 5.78 -0.18 -11.14
C PRO A 12 6.77 0.80 -10.52
N GLU A 13 7.58 1.47 -11.35
CA GLU A 13 8.55 2.48 -10.90
C GLU A 13 7.85 3.68 -10.26
N LYS A 14 6.74 4.14 -10.87
CA LYS A 14 5.93 5.23 -10.32
C LYS A 14 5.26 4.87 -9.00
N ILE A 15 4.83 3.62 -8.82
CA ILE A 15 4.13 3.19 -7.59
C ILE A 15 5.00 3.39 -6.35
N VAL A 16 6.27 2.97 -6.41
CA VAL A 16 7.20 3.11 -5.28
C VAL A 16 7.49 4.58 -4.99
N ASP A 17 7.68 5.39 -6.04
CA ASP A 17 7.92 6.82 -5.88
C ASP A 17 6.71 7.56 -5.31
N THR A 18 5.50 7.30 -5.82
CA THR A 18 4.24 7.84 -5.29
C THR A 18 4.06 7.44 -3.83
N PHE A 19 4.37 6.19 -3.48
CA PHE A 19 4.29 5.72 -2.09
C PHE A 19 5.27 6.41 -1.15
N ASN A 20 6.53 6.60 -1.58
CA ASN A 20 7.51 7.34 -0.79
C ASN A 20 7.11 8.81 -0.61
N GLN A 21 6.51 9.43 -1.63
CA GLN A 21 5.96 10.79 -1.53
C GLN A 21 4.80 10.86 -0.54
N PHE A 22 3.86 9.91 -0.57
CA PHE A 22 2.78 9.81 0.40
C PHE A 22 3.32 9.81 1.84
N TYR A 23 4.32 8.98 2.11
CA TYR A 23 5.00 8.89 3.41
C TYR A 23 5.64 10.20 3.87
N LYS A 24 6.32 10.88 2.94
CA LYS A 24 6.94 12.19 3.19
C LYS A 24 5.90 13.26 3.53
N ASN A 25 4.76 13.25 2.84
CA ASN A 25 3.70 14.24 3.02
C ASN A 25 2.89 14.00 4.31
N HIS A 26 2.73 12.74 4.72
CA HIS A 26 1.87 12.33 5.84
C HIS A 26 2.63 11.91 7.11
N GLN A 27 3.92 12.21 7.21
CA GLN A 27 4.77 11.95 8.38
C GLN A 27 4.89 10.47 8.78
N PHE A 28 5.23 9.60 7.82
CA PHE A 28 5.46 8.16 8.07
C PHE A 28 4.34 7.48 8.88
N PRO A 29 3.14 7.37 8.31
CA PRO A 29 2.04 6.70 8.98
C PRO A 29 2.43 5.27 9.37
N ARG A 30 2.31 4.95 10.66
CA ARG A 30 2.52 3.59 11.17
C ARG A 30 1.40 2.68 10.66
N GLY A 31 1.71 1.41 10.40
CA GLY A 31 0.72 0.46 9.91
C GLY A 31 0.44 0.55 8.41
N THR A 32 1.18 1.37 7.65
CA THR A 32 1.07 1.43 6.19
C THR A 32 2.31 0.79 5.54
N ALA A 33 2.14 0.04 4.45
CA ALA A 33 3.28 -0.54 3.74
C ALA A 33 2.89 -0.93 2.31
N LEU A 34 3.86 -0.82 1.41
CA LEU A 34 3.79 -1.27 0.03
C LEU A 34 4.45 -2.64 -0.09
N TRP A 35 3.71 -3.55 -0.71
CA TRP A 35 4.06 -4.94 -0.92
C TRP A 35 3.92 -5.30 -2.40
N LYS A 36 4.63 -6.34 -2.80
CA LYS A 36 4.51 -6.96 -4.11
C LYS A 36 4.13 -8.42 -3.97
N TRP A 37 3.15 -8.84 -4.76
CA TRP A 37 2.79 -10.23 -4.92
C TRP A 37 2.74 -10.57 -6.41
N LYS A 38 3.64 -11.44 -6.87
CA LYS A 38 3.78 -11.77 -8.29
C LYS A 38 3.96 -10.48 -9.11
N ASN A 39 3.02 -10.19 -10.02
CA ASN A 39 3.02 -9.00 -10.89
C ASN A 39 2.06 -7.90 -10.40
N SER A 40 1.67 -7.92 -9.13
CA SER A 40 0.71 -6.99 -8.54
C SER A 40 1.29 -6.27 -7.33
N TYR A 41 0.87 -5.02 -7.13
CA TYR A 41 1.30 -4.17 -6.03
C TYR A 41 0.15 -3.96 -5.07
N TRP A 42 0.45 -4.10 -3.78
CA TRP A 42 -0.52 -4.09 -2.71
C TRP A 42 -0.11 -3.10 -1.64
N ILE A 43 -1.06 -2.34 -1.13
CA ILE A 43 -0.83 -1.47 0.01
C ILE A 43 -1.71 -1.93 1.15
N CYS A 44 -1.12 -2.12 2.34
CA CYS A 44 -1.90 -2.14 3.56
C CYS A 44 -1.85 -0.75 4.19
N SER A 45 -2.94 -0.35 4.85
CA SER A 45 -2.99 0.89 5.63
C SER A 45 -3.96 0.73 6.80
N THR A 46 -3.79 1.53 7.84
CA THR A 46 -4.85 1.70 8.84
C THR A 46 -6.02 2.48 8.25
N GLU A 47 -7.22 2.27 8.82
CA GLU A 47 -8.46 2.95 8.40
C GLU A 47 -8.34 4.48 8.41
N ASP A 48 -7.53 5.05 9.31
CA ASP A 48 -7.34 6.51 9.42
C ASP A 48 -6.78 7.14 8.14
N TYR A 49 -6.02 6.37 7.35
CA TYR A 49 -5.39 6.83 6.11
C TYR A 49 -6.07 6.31 4.86
N LYS A 50 -7.18 5.54 4.99
CA LYS A 50 -7.87 4.93 3.84
C LYS A 50 -8.22 5.94 2.75
N HIS A 51 -8.78 7.08 3.11
CA HIS A 51 -9.19 8.11 2.13
C HIS A 51 -7.98 8.75 1.44
N ASN A 52 -6.90 9.02 2.18
CA ASN A 52 -5.66 9.54 1.62
C ASN A 52 -5.03 8.52 0.66
N MET A 53 -5.02 7.24 1.03
CA MET A 53 -4.54 6.16 0.16
C MET A 53 -5.33 6.09 -1.16
N ILE A 54 -6.65 6.21 -1.09
CA ILE A 54 -7.49 6.19 -2.30
C ILE A 54 -7.20 7.40 -3.19
N HIS A 55 -7.04 8.58 -2.60
CA HIS A 55 -6.78 9.81 -3.34
C HIS A 55 -5.40 9.83 -3.98
N GLU A 56 -4.35 9.54 -3.22
CA GLU A 56 -2.95 9.62 -3.66
C GLU A 56 -2.60 8.59 -4.73
N PHE A 57 -3.36 7.50 -4.82
CA PHE A 57 -3.15 6.43 -5.79
C PHE A 57 -4.30 6.34 -6.81
N GLU A 58 -5.12 7.38 -6.97
CA GLU A 58 -6.30 7.36 -7.84
C GLU A 58 -5.96 7.01 -9.30
N GLU A 59 -4.75 7.38 -9.75
CA GLU A 59 -4.23 7.03 -11.08
C GLU A 59 -4.05 5.51 -11.28
N PHE A 60 -3.94 4.75 -10.19
CA PHE A 60 -3.65 3.32 -10.17
C PHE A 60 -4.88 2.45 -9.86
N ARG A 61 -6.03 2.68 -10.53
CA ARG A 61 -7.25 1.82 -10.48
C ARG A 61 -7.31 0.92 -9.23
N ILE A 62 -7.62 1.54 -8.09
CA ILE A 62 -7.51 0.90 -6.79
C ILE A 62 -8.69 -0.05 -6.58
N ILE A 63 -8.41 -1.23 -6.04
CA ILE A 63 -9.43 -2.19 -5.60
C ILE A 63 -9.22 -2.49 -4.12
N GLU A 64 -10.23 -2.25 -3.29
CA GLU A 64 -10.20 -2.53 -1.86
C GLU A 64 -10.49 -4.00 -1.56
N PHE A 65 -9.77 -4.56 -0.59
CA PHE A 65 -9.92 -5.92 -0.11
C PHE A 65 -9.97 -5.96 1.42
N SER A 66 -10.73 -6.92 1.94
CA SER A 66 -10.81 -7.23 3.38
C SER A 66 -9.59 -8.00 3.90
N SER A 67 -8.76 -8.53 3.02
CA SER A 67 -7.55 -9.28 3.37
C SER A 67 -6.54 -9.26 2.21
N ALA A 68 -5.26 -9.41 2.56
CA ALA A 68 -4.18 -9.57 1.60
C ALA A 68 -4.08 -10.99 1.03
N PRO A 69 -3.28 -11.17 -0.04
CA PRO A 69 -2.66 -12.45 -0.34
C PRO A 69 -1.90 -13.02 0.87
N SER A 70 -1.64 -14.33 0.89
CA SER A 70 -0.93 -14.97 1.99
C SER A 70 0.36 -14.20 2.34
N PRO A 71 0.58 -13.78 3.62
CA PRO A 71 1.73 -12.95 3.98
C PRO A 71 3.09 -13.53 3.62
N GLY A 72 3.21 -14.87 3.60
CA GLY A 72 4.44 -15.55 3.18
C GLY A 72 4.80 -15.37 1.71
N ASP A 73 3.85 -14.93 0.88
CA ASP A 73 4.07 -14.68 -0.55
C ASP A 73 4.33 -13.19 -0.86
N LEU A 74 4.21 -12.30 0.13
CA LEU A 74 4.39 -10.86 -0.06
C LEU A 74 5.86 -10.47 0.08
N GLU A 75 6.37 -9.77 -0.94
CA GLU A 75 7.67 -9.11 -0.92
C GLU A 75 7.48 -7.66 -0.42
N PHE A 76 8.16 -7.30 0.67
CA PHE A 76 8.15 -5.92 1.18
C PHE A 76 8.91 -4.99 0.22
N LEU A 77 8.32 -3.84 -0.12
CA LEU A 77 8.95 -2.84 -0.96
C LEU A 77 9.29 -1.54 -0.22
N ALA A 78 8.34 -0.97 0.53
CA ALA A 78 8.49 0.31 1.21
C ALA A 78 7.48 0.50 2.36
N GLY A 79 7.76 1.43 3.27
CA GLY A 79 6.85 1.83 4.37
C GLY A 79 7.23 1.27 5.73
N ASP A 80 6.23 1.02 6.58
CA ASP A 80 6.40 0.44 7.91
C ASP A 80 6.55 -1.09 7.82
N ASN A 81 7.76 -1.59 8.05
CA ASN A 81 8.05 -3.03 8.01
C ASN A 81 7.32 -3.84 9.10
N ASN A 82 6.70 -3.18 10.08
CA ASN A 82 5.87 -3.82 11.10
C ASN A 82 4.38 -3.71 10.79
N ALA A 83 3.98 -3.19 9.62
CA ALA A 83 2.58 -2.86 9.33
C ALA A 83 1.59 -4.01 9.51
N LEU A 84 2.02 -5.27 9.37
CA LEU A 84 1.18 -6.46 9.56
C LEU A 84 0.94 -6.84 11.03
N THR A 85 1.66 -6.20 11.96
CA THR A 85 1.64 -6.49 13.40
C THR A 85 0.96 -5.39 14.22
N VAL A 86 0.55 -4.30 13.57
CA VAL A 86 -0.08 -3.11 14.18
C VAL A 86 -1.59 -3.30 14.30
#